data_AF-A0A2R7JXU5-F1
#
_entry.id   AF-A0A2R7JXU5-F1
#
_cell.length_a   1.000
_cell.length_b   1.000
_cell.length_c   1.000
_cell.angle_alpha   90.00
_cell.angle_beta   90.00
_cell.angle_gamma   90.00
#
_symmetry.space_group_name_H-M   'P 1'
#
loop_
_entity.id
_entity.type
_entity.pdbx_description
1 polymer ?
#
loop_
_entity_poly.entity_id
_entity_poly.type
_entity_poly.pdbx_seq_one_letter_code
_entity_poly.pdbx_strand_id
1 'polypeptide(L)'
;MFKKQFVKAKNLLIWGQEKLTKKQFIFLSSVLIGIISAFAVIFLKAFAHWVYSFATYINGTLKLSFINSILPVIGILLTVFVVKRVLGGTLEKGTSQILYIVARKASIIPKKQMYAQIITSSLTVGLGGSAGLESPIVITGAAFGSNFA
;
A
#
# COMPACT_ATOMS: atom_id res chain seq x y z
N MET A 1 1.60 24.09 6.34
CA MET A 1 1.49 23.49 7.69
C MET A 1 2.07 22.06 7.76
N PHE A 2 1.80 21.18 6.78
CA PHE A 2 2.26 19.78 6.75
C PHE A 2 3.79 19.56 6.77
N LYS A 3 4.59 20.41 6.10
CA LYS A 3 6.06 20.30 6.13
C LYS A 3 6.64 20.39 7.55
N LYS A 4 6.06 21.20 8.44
CA LYS A 4 6.53 21.37 9.82
C LYS A 4 6.31 20.12 10.67
N GLN A 5 5.21 19.39 10.44
CA GLN A 5 4.91 18.16 11.16
C GLN A 5 5.83 17.00 10.72
N PHE A 6 6.16 16.90 9.43
CA PHE A 6 7.13 15.92 8.93
C PHE A 6 8.54 16.13 9.52
N VAL A 7 8.99 17.39 9.62
CA VAL A 7 10.28 17.73 10.24
C VAL A 7 10.25 17.38 11.74
N LYS A 8 9.14 17.65 12.43
CA LYS A 8 8.99 17.32 13.85
C LYS A 8 9.02 15.81 14.10
N ALA A 9 8.36 15.01 13.26
CA ALA A 9 8.38 13.55 13.35
C ALA A 9 9.78 12.97 13.10
N LYS A 10 10.50 13.49 12.10
CA LYS A 10 11.89 13.10 11.83
C LYS A 10 12.81 13.43 13.00
N ASN A 11 12.67 14.62 13.57
CA ASN A 11 13.47 15.03 14.73
C ASN A 11 13.17 14.18 15.98
N LEU A 12 11.93 13.70 16.13
CA LEU A 12 11.53 12.81 17.22
C LEU A 12 12.16 11.42 17.07
N LEU A 13 12.28 10.91 15.84
CA LEU A 13 12.96 9.64 15.54
C LEU A 13 14.47 9.74 15.78
N ILE A 14 15.10 10.83 15.34
CA ILE A 14 16.54 11.09 15.58
C ILE A 14 16.81 11.19 17.08
N TRP A 15 15.97 11.91 17.82
CA TRP A 15 16.07 12.00 19.28
C TRP A 15 15.91 10.64 19.98
N GLY A 16 15.01 9.79 19.48
CA GLY A 16 14.85 8.41 19.95
C GLY A 16 16.09 7.54 19.69
N GLN A 17 16.77 7.73 18.55
CA GLN A 17 18.04 7.05 18.25
C GLN A 17 19.17 7.49 19.19
N GLU A 18 19.20 8.76 19.58
CA GLU A 18 20.24 9.30 20.47
C GLU A 18 20.06 8.86 21.93
N LYS A 19 18.82 8.63 22.38
CA LYS A 19 18.52 8.30 23.79
C LYS A 19 18.42 6.80 24.10
N LEU A 20 18.18 5.95 23.11
CA LEU A 20 17.93 4.51 23.31
C LEU A 20 19.11 3.65 22.85
N THR A 21 19.30 2.48 23.48
CA THR A 21 20.24 1.48 22.94
C THR A 21 19.68 0.89 21.64
N LYS A 22 20.58 0.41 20.75
CA LYS A 22 20.23 -0.20 19.46
C LYS A 22 19.10 -1.24 19.57
N LYS A 23 19.15 -2.13 20.57
CA LYS A 23 18.11 -3.15 20.79
C LYS A 23 16.75 -2.54 21.14
N GLN A 24 16.73 -1.58 22.08
CA GLN A 24 15.50 -0.90 22.50
C GLN A 24 14.89 -0.09 21.35
N PHE A 25 15.73 0.58 20.55
CA PHE A 25 15.28 1.30 19.37
C PHE A 25 14.65 0.37 18.33
N ILE A 26 15.22 -0.82 18.10
CA ILE A 26 14.62 -1.82 17.19
C ILE A 26 13.25 -2.26 17.71
N PHE A 27 13.10 -2.57 19.00
CA PHE A 27 11.80 -2.96 19.55
C PHE A 27 10.76 -1.85 19.44
N LEU A 28 11.12 -0.61 19.78
CA LEU A 28 10.25 0.55 19.65
C LEU A 28 9.84 0.78 18.19
N SER A 29 10.80 0.69 17.27
CA SER A 29 10.57 0.83 15.83
C SER A 29 9.60 -0.24 15.31
N SER A 30 9.77 -1.50 15.71
CA SER A 30 8.87 -2.60 15.33
C SER A 30 7.43 -2.34 15.77
N VAL A 31 7.23 -1.84 17.00
CA VAL A 31 5.89 -1.49 17.51
C VAL A 31 5.29 -0.33 16.71
N LEU A 32 6.06 0.74 16.47
CA LEU A 32 5.60 1.91 15.72
C LEU A 32 5.26 1.55 14.26
N ILE A 33 6.11 0.78 13.58
CA ILE A 33 5.88 0.30 12.22
C ILE A 33 4.63 -0.60 12.19
N GLY A 34 4.44 -1.46 13.18
CA GLY A 34 3.26 -2.32 13.30
C GLY A 34 1.97 -1.50 13.35
N ILE A 35 1.93 -0.45 14.17
CA ILE A 35 0.78 0.46 14.27
C ILE A 35 0.54 1.18 12.93
N ILE A 36 1.59 1.77 12.34
CA ILE A 36 1.49 2.50 11.07
C ILE A 36 1.01 1.57 9.94
N SER A 37 1.56 0.36 9.87
CA SER A 37 1.17 -0.65 8.89
C SER A 37 -0.28 -1.09 9.09
N ALA A 38 -0.74 -1.27 10.33
CA ALA A 38 -2.13 -1.62 10.61
C ALA A 38 -3.10 -0.55 10.08
N PHE A 39 -2.81 0.74 10.32
CA PHE A 39 -3.59 1.84 9.76
C PHE A 39 -3.60 1.85 8.23
N ALA A 40 -2.44 1.63 7.60
CA ALA A 40 -2.33 1.55 6.14
C ALA A 40 -3.17 0.40 5.55
N VAL A 41 -3.22 -0.75 6.24
CA VAL A 41 -4.00 -1.92 5.82
C VAL A 41 -5.51 -1.70 6.01
N ILE A 42 -5.92 -1.08 7.11
CA ILE A 42 -7.31 -0.68 7.32
C ILE A 42 -7.74 0.27 6.20
N PHE A 43 -6.91 1.25 5.87
CA PHE A 43 -7.17 2.18 4.78
C PHE A 43 -7.27 1.47 3.41
N LEU A 44 -6.36 0.53 3.10
CA LEU A 44 -6.41 -0.30 1.90
C LEU A 44 -7.75 -1.04 1.78
N LYS A 45 -8.15 -1.76 2.85
CA LYS A 45 -9.40 -2.54 2.86
C LYS A 45 -10.62 -1.64 2.74
N ALA A 46 -10.65 -0.52 3.48
CA ALA A 46 -11.73 0.46 3.40
C ALA A 46 -11.85 1.04 1.99
N PHE A 47 -10.73 1.40 1.35
CA PHE A 47 -10.74 1.94 0.00
C PHE A 47 -11.19 0.90 -1.03
N ALA A 48 -10.71 -0.35 -0.92
CA ALA A 48 -11.16 -1.44 -1.78
C ALA A 48 -12.67 -1.70 -1.65
N HIS A 49 -13.18 -1.69 -0.42
CA HIS A 49 -14.60 -1.86 -0.16
C HIS A 49 -15.42 -0.68 -0.71
N TRP A 50 -14.95 0.56 -0.56
CA TRP A 50 -15.62 1.73 -1.11
C TRP A 50 -15.73 1.66 -2.64
N VAL A 51 -14.65 1.24 -3.32
CA VAL A 51 -14.66 0.99 -4.76
C VAL A 51 -15.65 -0.12 -5.12
N TYR A 52 -15.72 -1.19 -4.34
CA TYR A 52 -16.67 -2.28 -4.53
C TYR A 52 -18.13 -1.85 -4.35
N SER A 53 -18.44 -1.06 -3.30
CA SER A 53 -19.77 -0.51 -3.09
C SER A 53 -20.17 0.41 -4.24
N PHE A 54 -19.24 1.24 -4.73
CA PHE A 54 -19.46 2.08 -5.90
C PHE A 54 -19.74 1.25 -7.16
N ALA A 55 -18.95 0.20 -7.41
CA ALA A 55 -19.18 -0.72 -8.52
C ALA A 55 -20.55 -1.40 -8.45
N THR A 56 -20.93 -1.85 -7.25
CA THR A 56 -22.20 -2.53 -6.99
C THR A 56 -23.38 -1.58 -7.16
N TYR A 57 -23.24 -0.32 -6.73
CA TYR A 57 -24.24 0.72 -6.95
C TYR A 57 -24.50 0.94 -8.46
N ILE A 58 -23.43 1.10 -9.25
CA ILE A 58 -23.53 1.25 -10.71
C ILE A 58 -24.20 0.03 -11.36
N ASN A 59 -23.87 -1.18 -10.89
CA ASN A 59 -24.50 -2.40 -11.38
C ASN A 59 -26.01 -2.45 -11.08
N GLY A 60 -26.40 -2.08 -9.85
CA GLY A 60 -27.80 -2.03 -9.42
C GLY A 60 -28.65 -1.04 -10.22
N THR A 61 -28.06 0.07 -10.67
CA THR A 61 -28.74 1.08 -11.50
C THR A 61 -28.86 0.65 -12.97
N LEU A 62 -27.82 0.03 -13.54
CA LEU A 62 -27.84 -0.34 -14.96
C LEU A 62 -28.54 -1.68 -15.25
N LYS A 63 -28.69 -2.61 -14.27
CA LYS A 63 -29.34 -3.93 -14.44
C LYS A 63 -28.95 -4.70 -15.72
N LEU A 64 -27.71 -4.54 -16.19
CA LEU A 64 -27.20 -5.26 -17.36
C LEU A 64 -26.56 -6.57 -16.93
N SER A 65 -26.97 -7.69 -17.54
CA SER A 65 -26.49 -9.05 -17.21
C SER A 65 -24.95 -9.20 -17.32
N PHE A 66 -24.29 -8.35 -18.14
CA PHE A 66 -22.85 -8.43 -18.42
C PHE A 66 -21.96 -7.45 -17.63
N ILE A 67 -22.52 -6.57 -16.77
CA ILE A 67 -21.71 -5.55 -16.08
C ILE A 67 -20.63 -6.15 -15.18
N ASN A 68 -20.90 -7.29 -14.55
CA ASN A 68 -19.92 -7.97 -13.70
C ASN A 68 -18.66 -8.41 -14.45
N SER A 69 -18.73 -8.60 -15.78
CA SER A 69 -17.56 -8.88 -16.62
C SER A 69 -16.86 -7.61 -17.11
N ILE A 70 -17.58 -6.50 -17.24
CA ILE A 70 -17.04 -5.22 -17.72
C ILE A 70 -16.29 -4.49 -16.59
N LEU A 71 -16.78 -4.57 -15.35
CA LEU A 71 -16.18 -3.93 -14.18
C LEU A 71 -14.69 -4.28 -13.97
N PRO A 72 -14.27 -5.57 -14.01
CA PRO A 72 -12.85 -5.93 -13.93
C PRO A 72 -12.01 -5.35 -15.08
N VAL A 73 -12.56 -5.27 -16.30
CA VAL A 73 -11.86 -4.68 -17.46
C VAL A 73 -11.60 -3.20 -17.22
N ILE A 74 -12.60 -2.46 -16.76
CA ILE A 74 -12.46 -1.05 -16.37
C ILE A 74 -11.44 -0.92 -15.24
N GLY A 75 -11.44 -1.83 -14.26
CA GLY A 75 -10.46 -1.82 -13.18
C GLY A 75 -9.04 -2.00 -13.64
N ILE A 76 -8.79 -2.94 -14.57
CA ILE A 76 -7.46 -3.11 -15.15
C ILE A 76 -7.05 -1.84 -15.93
N LEU A 77 -7.94 -1.27 -16.74
CA LEU A 77 -7.64 -0.03 -17.48
C LEU A 77 -7.28 1.13 -16.55
N LEU A 78 -8.05 1.34 -15.48
CA LEU A 78 -7.77 2.37 -14.47
C LEU A 78 -6.45 2.10 -13.76
N THR A 79 -6.18 0.85 -13.39
CA THR A 79 -4.91 0.51 -12.69
C THR A 79 -3.70 0.74 -13.59
N VAL A 80 -3.78 0.39 -14.88
CA VAL A 80 -2.71 0.67 -15.86
C VAL A 80 -2.52 2.17 -16.02
N PHE A 81 -3.61 2.94 -16.10
CA PHE A 81 -3.55 4.40 -16.17
C PHE A 81 -2.84 4.99 -14.94
N VAL A 82 -3.25 4.58 -13.73
CA VAL A 82 -2.63 5.03 -12.47
C VAL A 82 -1.15 4.63 -12.42
N VAL A 83 -0.80 3.41 -12.81
CA VAL A 83 0.61 2.95 -12.83
C VAL A 83 1.45 3.83 -13.75
N LYS A 84 0.96 4.11 -14.96
CA LYS A 84 1.70 4.93 -15.94
C LYS A 84 1.79 6.40 -15.54
N ARG A 85 0.69 7.01 -15.10
CA ARG A 85 0.61 8.45 -14.83
C ARG A 85 1.04 8.86 -13.42
N VAL A 86 0.71 8.06 -12.42
CA VAL A 86 0.92 8.41 -11.00
C VAL A 86 2.16 7.71 -10.42
N LEU A 87 2.41 6.47 -10.82
CA LEU A 87 3.49 5.64 -10.23
C LEU A 87 4.78 5.59 -11.07
N GLY A 88 4.84 6.32 -12.18
CA GLY A 88 6.04 6.40 -13.01
C GLY A 88 6.36 5.10 -13.77
N GLY A 89 5.35 4.27 -14.05
CA GLY A 89 5.44 3.18 -15.02
C GLY A 89 5.94 1.82 -14.52
N THR A 90 6.54 1.73 -13.33
CA THR A 90 7.03 0.45 -12.79
C THR A 90 6.35 0.12 -11.46
N LEU A 91 5.78 -1.07 -11.35
CA LEU A 91 5.19 -1.57 -10.11
C LEU A 91 5.80 -2.93 -9.77
N GLU A 92 6.29 -3.05 -8.55
CA GLU A 92 6.89 -4.28 -8.02
C GLU A 92 5.78 -5.03 -7.30
N LYS A 93 5.44 -6.22 -7.76
CA LYS A 93 4.28 -6.99 -7.28
C LYS A 93 4.73 -8.36 -6.80
N GLY A 94 3.96 -8.91 -5.88
CA GLY A 94 4.18 -10.25 -5.34
C GLY A 94 5.05 -10.26 -4.08
N THR A 95 4.75 -11.19 -3.19
CA THR A 95 5.52 -11.43 -1.95
C THR A 95 6.92 -11.97 -2.24
N SER A 96 7.09 -12.73 -3.32
CA SER A 96 8.39 -13.24 -3.78
C SER A 96 9.41 -12.13 -4.05
N GLN A 97 8.95 -10.98 -4.54
CA GLN A 97 9.82 -9.83 -4.78
C GLN A 97 10.34 -9.22 -3.47
N ILE A 98 9.53 -9.22 -2.41
CA ILE A 98 9.96 -8.79 -1.08
C ILE A 98 11.02 -9.74 -0.52
N LEU A 99 10.78 -11.06 -0.61
CA LEU A 99 11.76 -12.06 -0.19
C LEU A 99 13.10 -11.88 -0.92
N TYR A 100 13.03 -11.63 -2.23
CA TYR A 100 14.21 -11.35 -3.04
C TYR A 100 14.93 -10.06 -2.60
N ILE A 101 14.21 -8.97 -2.33
CA ILE A 101 14.79 -7.70 -1.89
C ILE A 101 15.46 -7.84 -0.51
N VAL A 102 14.82 -8.58 0.40
CA VAL A 102 15.39 -8.87 1.73
C VAL A 102 16.66 -9.72 1.60
N ALA A 103 16.64 -10.75 0.76
CA ALA A 103 17.78 -11.66 0.60
C ALA A 103 18.95 -11.07 -0.20
N ARG A 104 18.70 -10.18 -1.18
CA ARG A 104 19.70 -9.78 -2.18
C ARG A 104 19.88 -8.27 -2.37
N LYS A 105 18.98 -7.42 -1.85
CA LYS A 105 19.01 -5.96 -2.08
C LYS A 105 18.99 -5.14 -0.78
N ALA A 106 19.61 -5.66 0.28
CA ALA A 106 19.76 -4.99 1.57
C ALA A 106 18.43 -4.48 2.17
N SER A 107 17.30 -5.12 1.82
CA SER A 107 15.96 -4.71 2.26
C SER A 107 15.58 -3.27 1.87
N ILE A 108 16.16 -2.72 0.81
CA ILE A 108 15.86 -1.36 0.32
C ILE A 108 14.65 -1.41 -0.60
N ILE A 109 13.51 -0.90 -0.11
CA ILE A 109 12.24 -0.87 -0.85
C ILE A 109 11.92 0.57 -1.23
N PRO A 110 11.58 0.86 -2.50
CA PRO A 110 11.22 2.21 -2.93
C PRO A 110 10.02 2.78 -2.17
N LYS A 111 10.09 4.06 -1.75
CA LYS A 111 9.00 4.77 -1.05
C LYS A 111 7.66 4.74 -1.79
N LYS A 112 7.69 4.70 -3.11
CA LYS A 112 6.48 4.58 -3.94
C LYS A 112 5.66 3.32 -3.60
N GLN A 113 6.30 2.24 -3.17
CA GLN A 113 5.61 0.99 -2.81
C GLN A 113 4.72 1.12 -1.57
N MET A 114 4.94 2.14 -0.72
CA MET A 114 4.13 2.38 0.48
C MET A 114 2.68 2.72 0.13
N TYR A 115 2.43 3.33 -1.02
CA TYR A 115 1.08 3.73 -1.46
C TYR A 115 0.67 3.13 -2.81
N ALA A 116 1.63 2.74 -3.65
CA ALA A 116 1.34 2.17 -4.96
C ALA A 116 0.42 0.96 -4.88
N GLN A 117 0.78 0.00 -4.01
CA GLN A 117 0.01 -1.23 -3.82
C GLN A 117 -1.36 -0.98 -3.21
N ILE A 118 -1.48 0.05 -2.36
CA ILE A 118 -2.76 0.46 -1.81
C ILE A 118 -3.71 0.86 -2.94
N ILE A 119 -3.28 1.79 -3.78
CA ILE A 119 -4.12 2.34 -4.84
C ILE A 119 -4.44 1.26 -5.90
N THR A 120 -3.42 0.56 -6.41
CA THR A 120 -3.64 -0.37 -7.52
C THR A 120 -4.44 -1.60 -7.11
N SER A 121 -4.26 -2.08 -5.88
CA SER A 121 -4.96 -3.28 -5.43
C SER A 121 -6.40 -2.96 -5.03
N SER A 122 -6.65 -1.81 -4.40
CA SER A 122 -8.03 -1.38 -4.12
C SER A 122 -8.83 -1.16 -5.41
N LEU A 123 -8.22 -0.62 -6.47
CA LEU A 123 -8.90 -0.48 -7.77
C LEU A 123 -9.13 -1.83 -8.46
N THR A 124 -8.13 -2.72 -8.49
CA THR A 124 -8.26 -4.02 -9.16
C THR A 124 -9.27 -4.91 -8.42
N VAL A 125 -9.08 -5.09 -7.12
CA VAL A 125 -9.89 -6.00 -6.30
C VAL A 125 -11.27 -5.40 -6.03
N GLY A 126 -11.36 -4.09 -5.79
CA GLY A 126 -12.63 -3.40 -5.58
C GLY A 126 -13.55 -3.48 -6.78
N LEU A 127 -13.02 -3.49 -8.01
CA LEU A 127 -13.81 -3.64 -9.24
C LEU A 127 -14.05 -5.11 -9.65
N GLY A 128 -13.78 -6.06 -8.76
CA GLY A 128 -14.05 -7.49 -8.99
C GLY A 128 -12.92 -8.26 -9.67
N GLY A 129 -11.69 -7.75 -9.65
CA GLY A 129 -10.54 -8.48 -10.17
C GLY A 129 -10.16 -9.68 -9.31
N SER A 130 -9.64 -10.73 -9.95
CA SER A 130 -9.27 -12.03 -9.34
C SER A 130 -8.07 -11.99 -8.38
N ALA A 131 -7.64 -10.81 -7.91
CA ALA A 131 -6.47 -10.65 -7.05
C ALA A 131 -6.87 -10.54 -5.57
N GLY A 132 -6.01 -11.04 -4.67
CA GLY A 132 -6.18 -10.87 -3.23
C GLY A 132 -5.48 -9.61 -2.70
N LEU A 133 -5.88 -9.16 -1.51
CA LEU A 133 -5.24 -8.04 -0.81
C LEU A 133 -4.03 -8.47 0.04
N GLU A 134 -3.78 -9.77 0.19
CA GLU A 134 -2.70 -10.31 1.03
C GLU A 134 -1.29 -9.86 0.58
N SER A 135 -0.97 -10.02 -0.69
CA SER A 135 0.34 -9.59 -1.21
C SER A 135 0.54 -8.07 -1.11
N PRO A 136 -0.44 -7.22 -1.45
CA PRO A 136 -0.39 -5.78 -1.24
C PRO A 136 -0.15 -5.37 0.22
N ILE A 137 -0.79 -6.06 1.18
CA ILE A 137 -0.60 -5.83 2.62
C ILE A 137 0.85 -6.08 3.02
N VAL A 138 1.41 -7.21 2.62
CA VAL A 138 2.81 -7.59 2.94
C VAL A 138 3.80 -6.59 2.32
N ILE A 139 3.62 -6.22 1.05
CA ILE A 139 4.51 -5.26 0.36
C ILE A 139 4.44 -3.89 1.02
N THR A 140 3.24 -3.42 1.36
CA THR A 140 3.02 -2.13 2.00
C THR A 140 3.71 -2.09 3.36
N GLY A 141 3.49 -3.11 4.20
CA GLY A 141 4.14 -3.19 5.52
C GLY A 141 5.67 -3.24 5.43
N ALA A 142 6.21 -4.04 4.50
CA ALA A 142 7.64 -4.10 4.26
C ALA A 142 8.21 -2.75 3.77
N ALA A 143 7.48 -2.04 2.91
CA ALA A 143 7.88 -0.72 2.41
C ALA A 143 7.89 0.33 3.54
N PHE A 144 6.90 0.31 4.44
CA PHE A 144 6.89 1.18 5.63
C PHE A 144 8.09 0.88 6.54
N GLY A 145 8.39 -0.40 6.80
CA GLY A 145 9.52 -0.79 7.63
C GLY A 145 10.88 -0.40 7.03
N SER A 146 11.06 -0.60 5.73
CA SER A 146 12.29 -0.24 4.99
C SER A 146 12.57 1.26 4.98
N ASN A 147 11.53 2.09 5.07
CA ASN A 147 11.64 3.55 4.99
C ASN A 147 11.48 4.27 6.35
N PHE A 148 11.45 3.52 7.46
CA PHE A 148 11.22 4.06 8.81
C PHE A 148 12.45 4.74 9.42
N ALA A 149 13.66 4.37 8.99
CA ALA A 149 14.93 4.86 9.52
C ALA A 149 15.71 5.68 8.49
#